data_AF-A0A7G7KGS1-F1
#
_entry.id   AF-A0A7G7KGS1-F1
#
_cell.length_a   1.000
_cell.length_b   1.000
_cell.length_c   1.000
_cell.angle_alpha   90.00
_cell.angle_beta   90.00
_cell.angle_gamma   90.00
#
_symmetry.space_group_name_H-M   'P 1'
#
loop_
_entity.id
_entity.type
_entity.pdbx_description
1 polymer ?
#
loop_
_entity_poly.entity_id
_entity_poly.type
_entity_poly.pdbx_seq_one_letter_code
_entity_poly.pdbx_strand_id
1 'polypeptide(L)'
;MTTTYPANPSAHFLVHNPVALPVMPDLDQQIAQAHYDLEAVEMEAKKLEARLRRIPGMERLLPNRNYGRPVNIEAIKANLTARSLINSYDEPLASYLGINSGSARIAEERAEARKMAAEAMRLRVERLQQQNAAAQQQRERYAIAGVNPVNGRRLGS
;
A
#
# COMPACT_ATOMS: atom_id res chain seq x y z
N MET A 1 -72.41 -63.95 18.46
CA MET A 1 -71.04 -64.46 18.22
C MET A 1 -70.30 -63.43 17.41
N THR A 2 -69.18 -62.98 17.96
CA THR A 2 -68.40 -61.79 17.62
C THR A 2 -67.54 -61.99 16.37
N THR A 3 -67.47 -60.94 15.54
CA THR A 3 -66.65 -60.85 14.33
C THR A 3 -65.18 -60.66 14.71
N THR A 4 -64.25 -61.40 14.09
CA THR A 4 -62.82 -61.09 14.17
C THR A 4 -62.11 -61.62 12.93
N TYR A 5 -61.83 -60.73 11.97
CA TYR A 5 -60.87 -60.96 10.89
C TYR A 5 -59.45 -60.74 11.44
N PRO A 6 -58.46 -61.57 11.12
CA PRO A 6 -57.07 -61.28 11.46
C PRO A 6 -56.52 -60.16 10.57
N ALA A 7 -55.93 -59.16 11.24
CA ALA A 7 -55.27 -58.01 10.64
C ALA A 7 -54.07 -58.43 9.78
N ASN A 8 -53.99 -57.83 8.59
CA ASN A 8 -52.86 -57.93 7.66
C ASN A 8 -51.63 -57.24 8.28
N PRO A 9 -50.49 -57.93 8.51
CA PRO A 9 -49.32 -57.28 9.08
C PRO A 9 -48.61 -56.42 8.03
N SER A 10 -48.69 -55.10 8.25
CA SER A 10 -47.66 -54.11 7.95
C SER A 10 -47.02 -54.17 6.56
N ALA A 11 -47.65 -53.51 5.59
CA ALA A 11 -46.93 -52.96 4.45
C ALA A 11 -45.93 -51.89 4.96
N HIS A 12 -44.68 -52.31 5.21
CA HIS A 12 -43.56 -51.38 5.34
C HIS A 12 -43.40 -50.64 4.01
N PHE A 13 -44.06 -49.48 3.88
CA PHE A 13 -43.81 -48.55 2.81
C PHE A 13 -42.41 -47.99 3.02
N LEU A 14 -41.41 -48.65 2.44
CA LEU A 14 -40.08 -48.09 2.27
C LEU A 14 -40.26 -46.79 1.49
N VAL A 15 -40.24 -45.67 2.22
CA VAL A 15 -40.06 -44.34 1.64
C VAL A 15 -38.68 -44.37 1.00
N HIS A 16 -38.63 -44.79 -0.25
CA HIS A 16 -37.46 -44.63 -1.09
C HIS A 16 -37.32 -43.13 -1.27
N ASN A 17 -36.50 -42.51 -0.42
CA ASN A 17 -36.04 -41.15 -0.64
C ASN A 17 -35.28 -41.20 -1.97
N PRO A 18 -35.78 -40.60 -3.06
CA PRO A 18 -35.05 -40.65 -4.31
C PRO A 18 -33.74 -39.91 -4.08
N VAL A 19 -32.64 -40.66 -4.09
CA VAL A 19 -31.31 -40.08 -4.18
C VAL A 19 -31.31 -39.37 -5.53
N ALA A 20 -31.49 -38.04 -5.51
CA ALA A 20 -31.34 -37.22 -6.69
C ALA A 20 -29.90 -37.45 -7.18
N LEU A 21 -29.76 -38.23 -8.25
CA LEU A 21 -28.49 -38.37 -8.95
C LEU A 21 -28.02 -36.96 -9.30
N PRO A 22 -26.74 -36.61 -9.09
CA PRO A 22 -26.24 -35.31 -9.51
C PRO A 22 -26.51 -35.18 -11.00
N VAL A 23 -27.42 -34.27 -11.37
CA VAL A 23 -27.72 -33.94 -12.75
C VAL A 23 -26.43 -33.31 -13.28
N MET A 24 -25.67 -34.08 -14.05
CA MET A 24 -24.51 -33.57 -14.77
C MET A 24 -25.04 -32.45 -15.67
N PRO A 25 -24.61 -31.19 -15.50
CA PRO A 25 -25.09 -30.10 -16.33
C PRO A 25 -24.81 -30.46 -17.79
N ASP A 26 -25.79 -30.20 -18.65
CA ASP A 26 -25.67 -30.46 -20.08
C ASP A 26 -24.43 -29.74 -20.63
N LEU A 27 -23.78 -30.30 -21.65
CA LEU A 27 -22.54 -29.75 -22.20
C LEU A 27 -22.73 -28.28 -22.61
N ASP A 28 -23.89 -27.95 -23.18
CA ASP A 28 -24.25 -26.58 -23.55
C ASP A 28 -24.34 -25.64 -22.34
N GLN A 29 -24.81 -26.14 -21.19
CA GLN A 29 -24.84 -25.37 -19.94
C GLN A 29 -23.41 -25.16 -19.40
N GLN A 30 -22.54 -26.16 -19.49
CA GLN A 30 -21.13 -26.02 -19.10
C GLN A 30 -20.39 -25.02 -19.98
N ILE A 31 -20.65 -25.03 -21.30
CA ILE A 31 -20.08 -24.08 -22.25
C ILE A 31 -20.56 -22.65 -21.95
N ALA A 32 -21.87 -22.47 -21.71
CA ALA A 32 -22.44 -21.17 -21.38
C ALA A 32 -21.86 -20.61 -20.06
N GLN A 33 -21.71 -21.46 -19.04
CA GLN A 33 -21.13 -21.07 -17.76
C GLN A 33 -19.65 -20.66 -17.92
N ALA A 34 -18.86 -21.46 -18.63
CA ALA A 34 -17.46 -21.15 -18.88
C ALA A 34 -17.29 -19.83 -19.64
N HIS A 35 -18.18 -19.52 -20.58
CA HIS A 35 -18.18 -18.24 -21.28
C HIS A 35 -18.49 -17.07 -20.34
N TYR A 36 -19.52 -17.20 -19.49
CA TYR A 36 -19.87 -16.18 -18.52
C TYR A 36 -18.73 -15.90 -17.53
N ASP A 37 -18.08 -16.95 -17.04
CA ASP A 37 -16.94 -16.83 -16.12
C ASP A 37 -15.76 -16.11 -16.80
N LEU A 38 -15.50 -16.39 -18.08
CA LEU A 38 -14.47 -15.69 -18.86
C LEU A 38 -14.78 -14.21 -19.06
N GLU A 39 -16.05 -13.87 -19.32
CA GLU A 39 -16.48 -12.48 -19.44
C GLU A 39 -16.30 -11.71 -18.13
N ALA A 40 -16.65 -12.33 -17.00
CA ALA A 40 -16.47 -11.73 -15.68
C ALA A 40 -14.98 -11.44 -15.39
N VAL A 41 -14.11 -12.42 -15.65
CA VAL A 41 -12.64 -12.27 -15.50
C VAL A 41 -12.11 -11.16 -16.41
N GLU A 42 -12.58 -11.08 -17.65
CA GLU A 42 -12.15 -10.04 -18.58
C GLU A 42 -12.58 -8.64 -18.13
N MET A 43 -13.81 -8.49 -17.63
CA MET A 43 -14.33 -7.23 -17.12
C MET A 43 -13.50 -6.73 -15.93
N GLU A 44 -13.14 -7.61 -15.00
CA GLU A 44 -12.26 -7.28 -13.88
C GLU A 44 -10.85 -6.93 -14.35
N ALA A 45 -10.28 -7.73 -15.24
CA ALA A 45 -8.94 -7.51 -15.77
C ALA A 45 -8.84 -6.15 -16.49
N LYS A 46 -9.83 -5.78 -17.31
CA LYS A 46 -9.90 -4.48 -17.98
C LYS A 46 -9.97 -3.31 -17.00
N LYS A 47 -10.78 -3.43 -15.94
CA LYS A 47 -10.87 -2.38 -14.90
C LYS A 47 -9.54 -2.18 -14.19
N LEU A 48 -8.88 -3.28 -13.83
CA LEU A 48 -7.59 -3.26 -13.15
C LEU A 48 -6.50 -2.68 -14.07
N GLU A 49 -6.47 -3.11 -15.33
CA GLU A 49 -5.52 -2.62 -16.34
C GLU A 49 -5.71 -1.13 -16.63
N ALA A 50 -6.96 -0.67 -16.77
CA ALA A 50 -7.27 0.75 -16.96
C ALA A 50 -6.77 1.59 -15.77
N ARG A 51 -6.90 1.08 -14.53
CA ARG A 51 -6.40 1.77 -13.34
C ARG A 51 -4.87 1.79 -13.30
N LEU A 52 -4.21 0.68 -13.63
CA LEU A 52 -2.76 0.61 -13.73
C LEU A 52 -2.20 1.56 -14.81
N ARG A 53 -2.86 1.68 -15.96
CA ARG A 53 -2.46 2.59 -17.04
C ARG A 53 -2.58 4.07 -16.70
N ARG A 54 -3.42 4.44 -15.71
CA ARG A 54 -3.47 5.83 -15.21
C ARG A 54 -2.19 6.25 -14.48
N ILE A 55 -1.39 5.28 -14.01
CA ILE A 55 -0.12 5.57 -13.35
C ILE A 55 0.91 5.95 -14.43
N PRO A 56 1.53 7.15 -14.33
CA PRO A 56 2.48 7.61 -15.33
C PRO A 56 3.69 6.67 -15.42
N GLY A 57 4.05 6.25 -16.64
CA GLY A 57 5.18 5.35 -16.90
C GLY A 57 4.90 3.85 -16.68
N MET A 58 3.70 3.50 -16.21
CA MET A 58 3.34 2.11 -15.89
C MET A 58 3.07 1.25 -17.14
N GLU A 59 2.59 1.87 -18.23
CA GLU A 59 2.21 1.17 -19.47
C GLU A 59 3.30 0.23 -20.02
N ARG A 60 4.58 0.64 -19.93
CA ARG A 60 5.71 -0.13 -20.48
C ARG A 60 6.14 -1.33 -19.63
N LEU A 61 5.70 -1.39 -18.37
CA LEU A 61 6.06 -2.46 -17.43
C LEU A 61 4.89 -3.40 -17.17
N LEU A 62 3.73 -3.17 -17.80
CA LEU A 62 2.60 -4.08 -17.71
C LEU A 62 2.87 -5.35 -18.54
N PRO A 63 2.60 -6.54 -17.99
CA PRO A 63 2.75 -7.78 -18.73
C PRO A 63 1.73 -7.85 -19.87
N ASN A 64 2.17 -8.27 -21.05
CA ASN A 64 1.27 -8.47 -22.18
C ASN A 64 0.30 -9.62 -21.87
N ARG A 65 -1.01 -9.37 -22.02
CA ARG A 65 -2.08 -10.27 -21.57
C ARG A 65 -2.96 -10.68 -22.75
N ASN A 66 -3.34 -11.95 -22.78
CA ASN A 66 -4.35 -12.47 -23.70
C ASN A 66 -5.76 -12.36 -23.10
N TYR A 67 -6.77 -12.23 -23.97
CA TYR A 67 -8.18 -12.17 -23.58
C TYR A 67 -8.58 -13.35 -22.67
N GLY A 68 -9.46 -13.08 -21.70
CA GLY A 68 -9.99 -14.09 -20.79
C GLY A 68 -9.02 -14.55 -19.69
N ARG A 69 -7.81 -13.95 -19.61
CA ARG A 69 -6.88 -14.19 -18.51
C ARG A 69 -6.89 -13.05 -17.50
N PRO A 70 -6.72 -13.32 -16.20
CA PRO A 70 -6.54 -12.27 -15.21
C PRO A 70 -5.21 -11.51 -15.41
N VAL A 71 -5.11 -10.31 -14.85
CA VAL A 71 -3.83 -9.56 -14.80
C VAL A 71 -2.82 -10.35 -13.98
N ASN A 72 -1.59 -10.49 -14.50
CA ASN A 72 -0.54 -11.23 -13.80
C ASN A 72 0.05 -10.37 -12.66
N ILE A 73 -0.53 -10.49 -11.47
CA ILE A 73 -0.10 -9.77 -10.27
C ILE A 73 1.32 -10.17 -9.85
N GLU A 74 1.70 -11.43 -10.03
CA GLU A 74 3.03 -11.92 -9.65
C GLU A 74 4.14 -11.31 -10.50
N ALA A 75 3.88 -11.11 -11.79
CA ALA A 75 4.80 -10.38 -12.67
C ALA A 75 4.97 -8.91 -12.23
N ILE A 76 3.89 -8.28 -11.76
CA ILE A 76 3.92 -6.90 -11.24
C ILE A 76 4.70 -6.85 -9.91
N LYS A 77 4.50 -7.83 -9.02
CA LYS A 77 5.22 -7.95 -7.74
C LYS A 77 6.73 -8.17 -7.95
N ALA A 78 7.10 -8.94 -8.95
CA ALA A 78 8.49 -9.21 -9.31
C ALA A 78 9.20 -7.97 -9.88
N ASN A 79 8.47 -7.06 -10.53
CA ASN A 79 9.05 -5.85 -11.10
C ASN A 79 9.13 -4.72 -10.04
N LEU A 80 10.34 -4.43 -9.59
CA LEU A 80 10.60 -3.42 -8.56
C LEU A 80 10.10 -2.02 -8.96
N THR A 81 10.28 -1.63 -10.22
CA THR A 81 9.86 -0.32 -10.72
C THR A 81 8.34 -0.22 -10.75
N ALA A 82 7.66 -1.25 -11.23
CA ALA A 82 6.19 -1.33 -11.23
C ALA A 82 5.65 -1.20 -9.80
N ARG A 83 6.22 -1.97 -8.85
CA ARG A 83 5.88 -1.88 -7.43
C ARG A 83 6.07 -0.47 -6.88
N SER A 84 7.22 0.15 -7.15
CA SER A 84 7.54 1.49 -6.65
C SER A 84 6.56 2.55 -7.18
N LEU A 85 6.22 2.48 -8.48
CA LEU A 85 5.25 3.40 -9.08
C LEU A 85 3.86 3.23 -8.47
N ILE A 86 3.39 1.99 -8.30
CA ILE A 86 2.08 1.72 -7.71
C ILE A 86 2.01 2.23 -6.25
N ASN A 87 3.04 1.95 -5.43
CA ASN A 87 3.10 2.46 -4.05
C ASN A 87 3.16 3.99 -3.98
N SER A 88 3.71 4.66 -5.00
CA SER A 88 3.89 6.11 -4.98
C SER A 88 2.66 6.88 -5.48
N TYR A 89 1.92 6.31 -6.43
CA TYR A 89 0.80 6.98 -7.09
C TYR A 89 -0.60 6.47 -6.68
N ASP A 90 -0.74 5.21 -6.26
CA ASP A 90 -2.04 4.60 -5.91
C ASP A 90 -1.88 3.60 -4.76
N GLU A 91 -1.76 4.12 -3.54
CA GLU A 91 -1.63 3.33 -2.30
C GLU A 91 -2.79 2.34 -2.05
N PRO A 92 -4.07 2.69 -2.32
CA PRO A 92 -5.17 1.72 -2.24
C PRO A 92 -4.98 0.54 -3.21
N LEU A 93 -4.53 0.80 -4.44
CA LEU A 93 -4.22 -0.26 -5.40
C LEU A 93 -3.03 -1.12 -4.96
N ALA A 94 -1.99 -0.50 -4.40
CA ALA A 94 -0.85 -1.23 -3.83
C ALA A 94 -1.30 -2.20 -2.73
N SER A 95 -2.22 -1.76 -1.87
CA SER A 95 -2.79 -2.57 -0.78
C SER A 95 -3.65 -3.70 -1.31
N TYR A 96 -4.51 -3.42 -2.30
CA TYR A 96 -5.34 -4.44 -2.97
C TYR A 96 -4.50 -5.54 -3.63
N LEU A 97 -3.40 -5.17 -4.28
CA LEU A 97 -2.50 -6.12 -4.94
C LEU A 97 -1.54 -6.83 -3.95
N GLY A 98 -1.55 -6.47 -2.66
CA GLY A 98 -0.65 -7.02 -1.65
C GLY A 98 0.82 -6.64 -1.86
N ILE A 99 1.07 -5.50 -2.50
CA ILE A 99 2.41 -5.00 -2.84
C ILE A 99 2.75 -3.72 -2.06
N ASN A 100 1.89 -3.32 -1.13
CA ASN A 100 2.11 -2.18 -0.26
C ASN A 100 3.31 -2.44 0.65
N SER A 101 4.28 -1.53 0.63
CA SER A 101 5.49 -1.58 1.44
C SER A 101 5.46 -0.65 2.65
N GLY A 102 4.36 0.10 2.85
CA GLY A 102 4.28 1.19 3.84
C GLY A 102 5.23 2.36 3.52
N SER A 103 5.82 2.37 2.33
CA SER A 103 6.85 3.34 1.93
C SER A 103 6.34 4.77 1.92
N ALA A 104 5.06 5.00 1.61
CA ALA A 104 4.46 6.33 1.60
C ALA A 104 4.52 6.96 3.01
N ARG A 105 4.08 6.22 4.03
CA ARG A 105 4.13 6.66 5.43
C ARG A 105 5.55 6.91 5.92
N ILE A 106 6.48 6.02 5.57
CA ILE A 106 7.91 6.17 5.90
C ILE A 106 8.52 7.39 5.18
N ALA A 107 8.11 7.67 3.96
CA ALA A 107 8.59 8.82 3.18
C ALA A 107 8.09 10.15 3.77
N GLU A 108 6.84 10.21 4.21
CA GLU A 108 6.25 11.36 4.92
C GLU A 108 6.98 11.64 6.23
N GLU A 109 7.14 10.61 7.07
CA GLU A 109 7.88 10.71 8.34
C GLU A 109 9.32 11.21 8.12
N ARG A 110 10.01 10.69 7.10
CA ARG A 110 11.35 11.16 6.72
C ARG A 110 11.35 12.59 6.18
N ALA A 111 10.29 13.05 5.53
CA ALA A 111 10.18 14.42 5.06
C ALA A 111 9.98 15.39 6.23
N GLU A 112 9.13 15.03 7.19
CA GLU A 112 8.89 15.78 8.42
C GLU A 112 10.15 15.83 9.30
N ALA A 113 10.84 14.70 9.50
CA ALA A 113 12.09 14.65 10.23
C ALA A 113 13.17 15.56 9.61
N ARG A 114 13.25 15.61 8.26
CA ARG A 114 14.17 16.52 7.55
C ARG A 114 13.81 17.99 7.77
N LYS A 115 12.53 18.34 7.78
CA LYS A 115 12.08 19.71 8.07
C LYS A 115 12.44 20.13 9.49
N MET A 116 12.11 19.29 10.48
CA MET A 116 12.44 19.55 11.88
C MET A 116 13.95 19.68 12.12
N ALA A 117 14.76 18.82 11.48
CA ALA A 117 16.22 18.91 11.56
C ALA A 117 16.75 20.22 10.96
N ALA A 118 16.21 20.66 9.82
CA ALA A 118 16.59 21.92 9.20
C ALA A 118 16.23 23.13 10.08
N GLU A 119 15.06 23.14 10.70
CA GLU A 119 14.64 24.19 11.64
C GLU A 119 15.52 24.22 12.89
N ALA A 120 15.82 23.06 13.48
CA ALA A 120 16.74 22.97 14.61
C ALA A 120 18.15 23.49 14.27
N MET A 121 18.64 23.20 13.07
CA MET A 121 19.91 23.75 12.58
C MET A 121 19.86 25.27 12.43
N ARG A 122 18.78 25.83 11.86
CA ARG A 122 18.61 27.29 11.72
C ARG A 122 18.67 27.99 13.08
N LEU A 123 17.92 27.51 14.06
CA LEU A 123 17.94 28.06 15.43
C LEU A 123 19.33 28.00 16.07
N ARG A 124 20.08 26.91 15.81
CA ARG A 124 21.45 26.77 16.30
C ARG A 124 22.41 27.78 15.65
N VAL A 125 22.26 28.00 14.35
CA VAL A 125 23.05 28.99 13.60
C VAL A 125 22.75 30.41 14.10
N GLU A 126 21.48 30.76 14.28
CA GLU A 126 21.07 32.07 14.81
C GLU A 126 21.67 32.32 16.20
N ARG A 127 21.59 31.34 17.11
CA ARG A 127 22.21 31.43 18.44
C ARG A 127 23.72 31.64 18.36
N LEU A 128 24.40 30.92 17.46
CA LEU A 128 25.85 31.05 17.29
C LEU A 128 26.22 32.44 16.74
N GLN A 129 25.44 32.98 15.81
CA GLN A 129 25.64 34.33 15.28
C GLN A 129 25.49 35.39 16.37
N GLN A 130 24.48 35.28 17.24
CA GLN A 130 24.29 36.19 18.37
C GLN A 130 25.47 36.15 19.35
N GLN A 131 25.97 34.96 19.67
CA GLN A 131 27.15 34.80 20.55
C GLN A 131 28.40 35.43 19.93
N ASN A 132 28.62 35.22 18.62
CA ASN A 132 29.76 35.80 17.92
C ASN A 132 29.68 37.34 17.87
N ALA A 133 28.49 37.90 17.64
CA ALA A 133 28.27 39.34 17.65
C ALA A 133 28.55 39.95 19.04
N ALA A 134 28.06 39.32 20.10
CA ALA A 134 28.33 39.76 21.48
C ALA A 134 29.83 39.69 21.82
N ALA A 135 30.51 38.59 21.45
CA ALA A 135 31.95 38.44 21.66
C ALA A 135 32.76 39.48 20.87
N GLN A 136 32.33 39.81 19.65
CA GLN A 136 32.94 40.89 18.88
C GLN A 136 32.79 42.25 19.55
N GLN A 137 31.59 42.61 19.99
CA GLN A 137 31.34 43.85 20.73
C GLN A 137 32.17 43.95 22.01
N GLN A 138 32.35 42.84 22.73
CA GLN A 138 33.23 42.81 23.91
C GLN A 138 34.68 43.11 23.54
N ARG A 139 35.21 42.46 22.49
CA ARG A 139 36.58 42.72 22.00
C ARG A 139 36.77 44.18 21.60
N GLU A 140 35.79 44.78 20.92
CA GLU A 140 35.82 46.20 20.55
C GLU A 140 35.83 47.11 21.79
N ARG A 141 35.01 46.82 22.81
CA ARG A 141 35.02 47.57 24.09
C ARG A 141 36.36 47.49 24.80
N TYR A 142 36.95 46.29 24.88
CA TYR A 142 38.27 46.10 25.47
C TYR A 142 39.35 46.86 24.71
N ALA A 143 39.32 46.82 23.37
CA ALA A 143 40.25 47.55 22.52
C ALA A 143 40.14 49.08 22.75
N ILE A 144 38.93 49.64 22.77
CA ILE A 144 38.69 51.07 23.03
C ILE A 144 39.15 51.47 24.44
N ALA A 145 38.92 50.62 25.44
CA ALA A 145 39.36 50.86 26.81
C ALA A 145 40.89 50.73 27.00
N GLY A 146 41.61 50.32 25.95
CA GLY A 146 43.04 50.03 25.99
C GLY A 146 43.36 48.86 26.91
N VAL A 147 42.45 47.90 27.07
CA VAL A 147 42.61 46.71 27.92
C VAL A 147 42.75 45.48 27.03
N ASN A 148 43.77 44.67 27.27
CA ASN A 148 43.96 43.42 26.55
C ASN A 148 42.83 42.43 26.94
N PRO A 149 42.05 41.92 25.97
CA PRO A 149 40.87 41.10 26.24
C PRO A 149 41.17 39.70 26.80
N VAL A 150 42.44 39.26 26.77
CA VAL A 150 42.85 37.91 27.22
C VAL A 150 43.29 37.90 28.69
N ASN A 151 43.90 38.98 29.17
CA ASN A 151 44.50 39.04 30.51
C ASN A 151 44.03 40.26 31.33
N GLY A 152 43.14 41.10 30.79
CA GLY A 152 42.52 42.23 31.50
C GLY A 152 43.47 43.38 31.85
N ARG A 153 44.72 43.38 31.34
CA ARG A 153 45.72 44.42 31.62
C ARG A 153 45.60 45.58 30.64
N ARG A 154 45.80 46.82 31.12
CA ARG A 154 45.87 48.00 30.24
C ARG A 154 47.14 47.92 29.38
N LEU A 155 47.00 48.14 28.07
CA LEU A 155 48.09 48.28 27.13
C LEU A 155 48.67 49.70 27.31
N GLY A 156 49.89 49.79 27.85
CA GLY A 156 50.62 51.06 27.99
C GLY A 156 50.89 51.57 29.41
N SER A 157 50.74 50.74 30.46
CA SER A 157 51.30 51.01 31.80
C SER A 157 52.59 50.25 32.04
#